data_AF-A0A949HSG8-F1
#
_entry.id   AF-A0A949HSG8-F1
#
_cell.length_a   1.000
_cell.length_b   1.000
_cell.length_c   1.000
_cell.angle_alpha   90.00
_cell.angle_beta   90.00
_cell.angle_gamma   90.00
#
_symmetry.space_group_name_H-M   'P 1'
#
loop_
_entity.id
_entity.type
_entity.pdbx_description
1 polymer ?
#
loop_
_entity_poly.entity_id
_entity_poly.type
_entity_poly.pdbx_seq_one_letter_code
_entity_poly.pdbx_strand_id
1 'polypeptide(L)'
;MIHWFFSKTVREARAMRRHVMRLVNAQRDLLSADAIRAIIAKIAELDAAIGEGARGKIRIKTEELQFTTEKWIKPYPNPLWRENVEVLLVALAVAMGIRTFFLQPFKIPTASMQPTLYGVTSVPDYDKVINAIGAFDRLNGTISADEIAWCRAKIKSDMAEQQALEKNLVIPTGWKRVKQWFEGISYLHVVAQHDGALERID
;
A
#
# COMPACT_ATOMS: atom_id res chain seq x y z
N MET A 1 2.20 5.26 -51.69
CA MET A 1 1.77 5.23 -50.26
C MET A 1 0.54 4.35 -50.01
N ILE A 2 -0.29 4.12 -51.04
CA ILE A 2 -1.57 3.39 -50.97
C ILE A 2 -1.42 1.91 -50.60
N HIS A 3 -0.36 1.23 -51.08
CA HIS A 3 -0.11 -0.20 -50.84
C HIS A 3 0.00 -0.62 -49.36
N TRP A 4 0.28 0.33 -48.46
CA TRP A 4 0.37 0.08 -47.03
C TRP A 4 -1.00 -0.25 -46.41
N PHE A 5 -2.08 0.41 -46.85
CA PHE A 5 -3.42 0.13 -46.33
C PHE A 5 -3.94 -1.24 -46.79
N PHE A 6 -3.64 -1.61 -48.04
CA PHE A 6 -4.21 -2.78 -48.70
C PHE A 6 -3.46 -4.10 -48.46
N SER A 7 -2.25 -4.07 -47.88
CA SER A 7 -1.45 -5.29 -47.69
C SER A 7 -0.99 -5.45 -46.24
N LYS A 8 -1.48 -6.52 -45.59
CA LYS A 8 -1.05 -6.93 -44.24
C LYS A 8 0.47 -7.14 -44.18
N THR A 9 1.07 -7.78 -45.19
CA THR A 9 2.50 -8.08 -45.22
C THR A 9 3.37 -6.82 -45.25
N VAL A 10 2.94 -5.79 -45.98
CA VAL A 10 3.64 -4.50 -46.05
C VAL A 10 3.53 -3.75 -44.72
N ARG A 11 2.39 -3.86 -44.01
CA ARG A 11 2.24 -3.25 -42.68
C ARG A 11 3.16 -3.90 -41.66
N GLU A 12 3.22 -5.23 -41.63
CA GLU A 12 4.08 -6.00 -40.74
C GLU A 12 5.55 -5.71 -41.01
N ALA A 13 5.98 -5.74 -42.28
CA ALA A 13 7.35 -5.40 -42.66
C ALA A 13 7.74 -3.98 -42.23
N ARG A 14 6.86 -2.98 -42.43
CA ARG A 14 7.12 -1.60 -41.97
C ARG A 14 7.11 -1.48 -40.44
N ALA A 15 6.27 -2.25 -39.74
CA ALA A 15 6.26 -2.28 -38.28
C ALA A 15 7.59 -2.85 -37.75
N MET A 16 8.07 -3.94 -38.33
CA MET A 16 9.36 -4.53 -38.00
C MET A 16 10.51 -3.56 -38.27
N ARG A 17 10.57 -2.95 -39.45
CA ARG A 17 11.55 -1.90 -39.77
C ARG A 17 11.59 -0.79 -38.72
N ARG A 18 10.43 -0.25 -38.34
CA ARG A 18 10.34 0.79 -37.31
C ARG A 18 10.82 0.29 -35.95
N HIS A 19 10.47 -0.93 -35.58
CA HIS A 19 10.90 -1.55 -34.32
C HIS A 19 12.43 -1.70 -34.27
N VAL A 20 13.03 -2.31 -35.31
CA VAL A 20 14.48 -2.47 -35.43
C VAL A 20 15.20 -1.12 -35.38
N MET A 21 14.69 -0.12 -36.11
CA MET A 21 15.31 1.22 -36.10
C MET A 21 15.30 1.86 -34.70
N ARG A 22 14.23 1.67 -33.91
CA ARG A 22 14.20 2.14 -32.52
C ARG A 22 15.24 1.45 -31.66
N LEU A 23 15.40 0.13 -31.81
CA LEU A 23 16.40 -0.63 -31.06
C LEU A 23 17.82 -0.21 -31.43
N VAL A 24 18.11 -0.06 -32.72
CA VAL A 24 19.42 0.43 -33.20
C VAL A 24 19.71 1.82 -32.66
N ASN A 25 18.73 2.73 -32.65
CA ASN A 25 18.91 4.06 -32.08
C ASN A 25 19.12 4.04 -30.56
N ALA A 26 18.42 3.15 -29.85
CA ALA A 26 18.52 3.02 -28.40
C ALA A 26 19.82 2.37 -27.93
N GLN A 27 20.45 1.52 -28.76
CA GLN A 27 21.69 0.80 -28.45
C GLN A 27 22.87 1.25 -29.32
N ARG A 28 22.77 2.42 -29.97
CA ARG A 28 23.74 2.88 -30.99
C ARG A 28 25.16 3.02 -30.45
N ASP A 29 25.26 3.42 -29.19
CA ASP A 29 26.48 3.54 -28.39
C ASP A 29 27.06 2.18 -27.98
N LEU A 30 26.23 1.15 -27.84
CA LEU A 30 26.61 -0.19 -27.41
C LEU A 30 26.92 -1.15 -28.58
N LEU A 31 26.51 -0.81 -29.80
CA LEU A 31 26.66 -1.60 -31.03
C LEU A 31 27.97 -1.26 -31.76
N SER A 32 28.60 -2.25 -32.37
CA SER A 32 29.78 -2.01 -33.24
C SER A 32 29.36 -1.34 -34.55
N ALA A 33 30.28 -0.59 -35.17
CA ALA A 33 30.02 0.07 -36.45
C ALA A 33 29.65 -0.92 -37.57
N ASP A 34 30.20 -2.12 -37.54
CA ASP A 34 29.91 -3.19 -38.51
C ASP A 34 28.50 -3.76 -38.32
N ALA A 35 28.06 -3.93 -37.08
CA ALA A 35 26.71 -4.37 -36.76
C ALA A 35 25.66 -3.37 -37.27
N ILE A 36 25.89 -2.08 -37.04
CA ILE A 36 25.00 -1.01 -37.51
C ILE A 36 24.92 -1.02 -39.04
N ARG A 37 26.06 -1.12 -39.74
CA ARG A 37 26.09 -1.21 -41.21
C ARG A 37 25.31 -2.43 -41.73
N ALA A 38 25.49 -3.60 -41.11
CA ALA A 38 24.79 -4.83 -41.50
C ALA A 38 23.26 -4.70 -41.35
N ILE A 39 22.79 -4.14 -40.22
CA ILE A 39 21.35 -3.95 -39.98
C ILE A 39 20.77 -2.91 -40.96
N ILE A 40 21.46 -1.78 -41.18
CA ILE A 40 21.00 -0.76 -42.12
C ILE A 40 20.92 -1.31 -43.55
N ALA A 41 21.89 -2.11 -43.98
CA ALA A 41 21.86 -2.77 -45.29
C ALA A 41 20.62 -3.66 -45.44
N LYS A 42 20.28 -4.47 -44.41
CA LYS A 42 19.08 -5.31 -44.43
C LYS A 42 17.78 -4.52 -44.40
N ILE A 43 17.75 -3.36 -43.72
CA ILE A 43 16.61 -2.44 -43.79
C ILE A 43 16.42 -1.91 -45.22
N ALA A 44 17.51 -1.54 -45.90
CA ALA A 44 17.46 -1.07 -47.29
C ALA A 44 16.98 -2.16 -48.25
N GLU A 45 17.44 -3.41 -48.09
CA GLU A 45 16.95 -4.57 -48.84
C GLU A 45 15.44 -4.80 -48.63
N LEU A 46 14.95 -4.66 -47.40
CA LEU A 46 13.53 -4.77 -47.08
C LEU A 46 12.71 -3.62 -47.70
N ASP A 47 13.21 -2.38 -47.65
CA ASP A 47 12.57 -1.22 -48.26
C ASP A 47 12.46 -1.37 -49.80
N ALA A 48 13.50 -1.91 -50.44
CA ALA A 48 13.48 -2.25 -51.87
C ALA A 48 12.42 -3.32 -52.18
N ALA A 49 12.36 -4.41 -51.39
CA ALA A 49 11.37 -5.46 -51.56
C ALA A 49 9.92 -4.95 -51.35
N ILE A 50 9.71 -4.00 -50.43
CA ILE A 50 8.43 -3.32 -50.25
C ILE A 50 8.06 -2.49 -51.48
N GLY A 51 9.03 -1.83 -52.12
CA GLY A 51 8.85 -1.09 -53.36
C GLY A 51 8.44 -1.97 -54.55
N GLU A 52 9.02 -3.18 -54.66
CA GLU A 52 8.70 -4.17 -55.70
C GLU A 52 7.29 -4.80 -55.54
N GLY A 53 6.73 -4.82 -54.34
CA GLY A 53 5.36 -5.32 -54.10
C GLY A 53 5.19 -6.85 -54.10
N ALA A 54 6.27 -7.63 -54.23
CA ALA A 54 6.23 -9.09 -54.21
C ALA A 54 6.12 -9.65 -52.78
N ARG A 55 4.94 -10.14 -52.38
CA ARG A 55 4.64 -10.61 -51.01
C ARG A 55 5.61 -11.67 -50.49
N GLY A 56 6.00 -12.64 -51.32
CA GLY A 56 6.93 -13.70 -50.94
C GLY A 56 8.32 -13.16 -50.59
N LYS A 57 8.86 -12.26 -51.43
CA LYS A 57 10.16 -11.61 -51.21
C LYS A 57 10.16 -10.77 -49.92
N ILE A 58 9.07 -10.03 -49.66
CA ILE A 58 8.94 -9.21 -48.45
C ILE A 58 9.08 -10.08 -47.19
N ARG A 59 8.42 -11.24 -47.16
CA ARG A 59 8.48 -12.12 -45.98
C ARG A 59 9.89 -12.66 -45.75
N ILE A 60 10.56 -13.13 -46.81
CA ILE A 60 11.94 -13.62 -46.74
C ILE A 60 12.88 -12.51 -46.24
N LYS A 61 12.77 -11.30 -46.78
CA LYS A 61 13.59 -10.16 -46.34
C LYS A 61 13.27 -9.69 -44.92
N THR A 62 12.04 -9.89 -44.47
CA THR A 62 11.63 -9.62 -43.08
C THR A 62 12.30 -10.62 -42.14
N GLU A 63 12.32 -11.90 -42.48
CA GLU A 63 13.00 -12.96 -41.71
C GLU A 63 14.53 -12.76 -41.69
N GLU A 64 15.15 -12.42 -42.82
CA GLU A 64 16.58 -12.09 -42.89
C GLU A 64 16.94 -10.89 -42.00
N LEU A 65 16.10 -9.85 -41.99
CA LEU A 65 16.27 -8.68 -41.12
C LEU A 65 16.15 -9.07 -39.65
N GLN A 66 15.17 -9.90 -39.29
CA GLN A 66 14.98 -10.38 -37.93
C GLN A 66 16.19 -11.17 -37.45
N PHE A 67 16.67 -12.13 -38.23
CA PHE A 67 17.85 -12.94 -37.87
C PHE A 67 19.10 -12.08 -37.69
N THR A 68 19.32 -11.10 -38.58
CA THR A 68 20.43 -10.15 -38.45
C THR A 68 20.29 -9.30 -37.20
N THR A 69 19.07 -8.87 -36.88
CA THR A 69 18.77 -8.09 -35.68
C THR A 69 19.05 -8.89 -34.41
N GLU A 70 18.54 -10.12 -34.30
CA GLU A 70 18.74 -11.01 -33.15
C GLU A 70 20.22 -11.35 -32.92
N LYS A 71 21.00 -11.49 -34.00
CA LYS A 71 22.44 -11.74 -33.93
C LYS A 71 23.21 -10.59 -33.27
N TRP A 72 22.84 -9.34 -33.56
CA TRP A 72 23.64 -8.16 -33.20
C TRP A 72 23.08 -7.36 -32.02
N ILE A 73 21.76 -7.37 -31.81
CA ILE A 73 21.11 -6.60 -30.75
C ILE A 73 21.26 -7.33 -29.42
N LYS A 74 21.69 -6.57 -28.40
CA LYS A 74 21.88 -7.13 -27.06
C LYS A 74 20.51 -7.31 -26.40
N PRO A 75 20.20 -8.51 -25.87
CA PRO A 75 19.00 -8.70 -25.08
C PRO A 75 19.10 -7.85 -23.81
N TYR A 76 17.98 -7.29 -23.36
CA TYR A 76 17.94 -6.56 -22.11
C TYR A 76 18.25 -7.50 -20.93
N PRO A 77 19.08 -7.09 -19.97
CA PRO A 77 19.43 -7.93 -18.84
C PRO A 77 18.21 -8.22 -17.97
N ASN A 78 18.09 -9.47 -17.51
CA ASN A 78 17.09 -9.95 -16.55
C ASN A 78 15.63 -9.56 -16.87
N PRO A 79 15.08 -9.97 -18.03
CA PRO A 79 13.71 -9.62 -18.42
C PRO A 79 12.66 -10.09 -17.38
N LEU A 80 12.87 -11.27 -16.81
CA LEU A 80 11.98 -11.85 -15.79
C LEU A 80 11.89 -10.99 -14.51
N TRP A 81 13.00 -10.36 -14.10
CA TRP A 81 13.00 -9.55 -12.89
C TRP A 81 12.19 -8.26 -13.08
N ARG A 82 12.34 -7.60 -14.24
CA ARG A 82 11.60 -6.39 -14.56
C ARG A 82 10.09 -6.62 -14.56
N GLU A 83 9.65 -7.70 -15.19
CA GLU A 83 8.23 -8.06 -15.26
C GLU A 83 7.66 -8.35 -13.86
N ASN A 84 8.35 -9.15 -13.06
CA ASN A 84 7.91 -9.47 -11.70
C ASN A 84 7.85 -8.24 -10.79
N VAL A 85 8.80 -7.32 -10.91
CA VAL A 85 8.80 -6.08 -10.11
C VAL A 85 7.64 -5.17 -10.50
N GLU A 86 7.32 -5.06 -11.78
CA GLU A 86 6.15 -4.29 -12.25
C GLU A 86 4.85 -4.87 -11.68
N VAL A 87 4.67 -6.19 -11.80
CA VAL A 87 3.48 -6.88 -11.26
C VAL A 87 3.39 -6.74 -9.74
N LEU A 88 4.51 -6.88 -9.02
CA LEU A 88 4.56 -6.71 -7.56
C LEU A 88 4.15 -5.29 -7.16
N LEU A 89 4.65 -4.27 -7.86
CA LEU A 89 4.34 -2.87 -7.57
C LEU A 89 2.86 -2.57 -7.83
N VAL A 90 2.31 -3.07 -8.94
CA VAL A 90 0.88 -2.96 -9.25
C VAL A 90 0.03 -3.64 -8.17
N ALA A 91 0.38 -4.86 -7.78
CA ALA A 91 -0.34 -5.60 -6.74
C ALA A 91 -0.30 -4.86 -5.38
N LEU A 92 0.85 -4.30 -5.00
CA LEU A 92 1.00 -3.51 -3.78
C LEU A 92 0.12 -2.25 -3.82
N ALA A 93 0.11 -1.52 -4.94
CA ALA A 93 -0.71 -0.33 -5.10
C ALA A 93 -2.21 -0.65 -4.99
N VAL A 94 -2.66 -1.73 -5.63
CA VAL A 94 -4.05 -2.20 -5.53
C VAL A 94 -4.39 -2.63 -4.10
N ALA A 95 -3.52 -3.39 -3.43
CA ALA A 95 -3.72 -3.82 -2.05
C ALA A 95 -3.81 -2.62 -1.09
N MET A 96 -2.96 -1.62 -1.26
CA MET A 96 -3.03 -0.37 -0.48
C MET A 96 -4.31 0.41 -0.78
N GLY A 97 -4.73 0.49 -2.04
CA GLY A 97 -5.98 1.14 -2.45
C GLY A 97 -7.21 0.49 -1.82
N ILE A 98 -7.35 -0.84 -1.93
CA ILE A 98 -8.48 -1.57 -1.34
C ILE A 98 -8.55 -1.33 0.17
N ARG A 99 -7.40 -1.44 0.84
CA ARG A 99 -7.32 -1.27 2.29
C ARG A 99 -7.64 0.15 2.75
N THR A 100 -7.14 1.17 2.05
CA THR A 100 -7.34 2.58 2.43
C THR A 100 -8.76 3.06 2.18
N PHE A 101 -9.42 2.60 1.10
CA PHE A 101 -10.73 3.10 0.72
C PHE A 101 -11.91 2.24 1.19
N PHE A 102 -11.75 0.92 1.33
CA PHE A 102 -12.88 0.02 1.64
C PHE A 102 -12.83 -0.59 3.05
N LEU A 103 -11.66 -0.65 3.69
CA LEU A 103 -11.46 -1.31 4.99
C LEU A 103 -11.16 -0.33 6.14
N GLN A 104 -11.53 0.93 6.01
CA GLN A 104 -11.46 1.89 7.12
C GLN A 104 -12.83 1.98 7.82
N PRO A 105 -13.12 1.18 8.88
CA PRO A 105 -14.21 1.51 9.77
C PRO A 105 -13.80 2.78 10.51
N PHE A 106 -14.30 3.92 10.04
CA PHE A 106 -14.20 5.18 10.77
C PHE A 106 -15.04 5.07 12.04
N LYS A 107 -14.44 4.54 13.12
CA LYS A 107 -14.86 4.92 14.47
C LYS A 107 -14.24 6.28 14.73
N ILE A 108 -15.02 7.35 14.61
CA ILE A 108 -14.62 8.71 14.95
C ILE A 108 -14.35 8.73 16.47
N PRO A 109 -13.09 8.84 16.94
CA PRO A 109 -12.80 8.88 18.37
C PRO A 109 -12.59 10.32 18.87
N THR A 110 -12.68 11.34 18.01
CA THR A 110 -12.25 12.71 18.32
C THR A 110 -13.42 13.65 18.58
N ALA A 111 -13.36 14.33 19.73
CA ALA A 111 -14.33 15.32 20.22
C ALA A 111 -14.17 16.72 19.58
N SER A 112 -13.67 16.81 18.35
CA SER A 112 -13.47 18.11 17.65
C SER A 112 -14.77 18.69 17.09
N MET A 113 -15.76 17.84 16.79
CA MET A 113 -17.11 18.25 16.34
C MET A 113 -18.05 18.57 17.50
N GLN A 114 -17.54 18.94 18.66
CA GLN A 114 -18.38 19.47 19.73
C GLN A 114 -18.96 20.83 19.28
N PRO A 115 -20.28 21.06 19.42
CA PRO A 115 -21.26 20.38 20.28
C PRO A 115 -22.18 19.33 19.58
N THR A 116 -21.92 18.94 18.33
CA THR A 116 -22.86 18.11 17.53
C THR A 116 -22.70 16.60 17.72
N LEU A 117 -21.49 16.10 18.05
CA LEU A 117 -21.25 14.67 18.27
C LEU A 117 -20.18 14.46 19.34
N TYR A 118 -20.54 13.79 20.46
CA TYR A 118 -19.61 13.49 21.55
C TYR A 118 -18.84 12.19 21.25
N GLY A 119 -17.51 12.26 21.25
CA GLY A 119 -16.65 11.07 21.24
C GLY A 119 -16.72 10.29 22.57
N VAL A 120 -16.11 9.11 22.62
CA VAL A 120 -16.00 8.32 23.85
C VAL A 120 -15.06 9.03 24.83
N THR A 121 -15.63 9.79 25.75
CA THR A 121 -14.91 10.47 26.83
C THR A 121 -15.41 9.89 28.15
N SER A 122 -14.63 8.99 28.75
CA SER A 122 -14.80 8.64 30.15
C SER A 122 -13.92 9.58 30.95
N VAL A 123 -14.43 10.77 31.30
CA VAL A 123 -13.91 11.43 32.50
C VAL A 123 -14.70 10.79 33.61
N PRO A 124 -14.12 9.85 34.37
CA PRO A 124 -14.87 9.19 35.43
C PRO A 124 -15.17 10.23 36.51
N ASP A 125 -16.43 10.65 36.55
CA ASP A 125 -16.96 11.58 37.53
C ASP A 125 -17.33 10.79 38.80
N TYR A 126 -16.33 10.64 39.68
CA TYR A 126 -16.49 9.96 40.97
C TYR A 126 -17.17 10.83 42.03
N ASP A 127 -17.39 12.13 41.78
CA ASP A 127 -18.09 13.00 42.73
C ASP A 127 -19.52 12.51 42.93
N LYS A 128 -20.16 11.92 41.91
CA LYS A 128 -21.48 11.31 42.06
C LYS A 128 -21.49 10.13 43.03
N VAL A 129 -20.47 9.28 42.99
CA VAL A 129 -20.33 8.13 43.90
C VAL A 129 -20.03 8.62 45.31
N ILE A 130 -19.10 9.57 45.47
CA ILE A 130 -18.73 10.14 46.77
C ILE A 130 -19.91 10.90 47.40
N ASN A 131 -20.65 11.68 46.61
CA ASN A 131 -21.82 12.41 47.08
C ASN A 131 -23.00 11.49 47.36
N ALA A 132 -23.18 10.39 46.59
CA ALA A 132 -24.19 9.38 46.88
C ALA A 132 -23.89 8.62 48.18
N ILE A 133 -22.63 8.26 48.43
CA ILE A 133 -22.19 7.68 49.71
C ILE A 133 -22.46 8.66 50.86
N GLY A 134 -22.12 9.95 50.70
CA GLY A 134 -22.40 10.98 51.70
C GLY A 134 -23.89 11.38 51.81
N ALA A 135 -24.73 11.05 50.84
CA ALA A 135 -26.18 11.21 50.92
C ALA A 135 -26.85 10.01 51.59
N PHE A 136 -26.32 8.79 51.37
CA PHE A 136 -26.73 7.57 52.03
C PHE A 136 -26.46 7.62 53.55
N ASP A 137 -25.29 8.11 53.94
CA ASP A 137 -24.92 8.37 55.35
C ASP A 137 -25.91 9.34 56.04
N ARG A 138 -26.43 10.33 55.29
CA ARG A 138 -27.45 11.28 55.77
C ARG A 138 -28.87 10.71 55.84
N LEU A 139 -29.17 9.60 55.16
CA LEU A 139 -30.54 9.08 55.00
C LEU A 139 -30.84 7.79 55.76
N ASN A 140 -29.83 7.00 56.21
CA ASN A 140 -29.89 6.00 57.30
C ASN A 140 -28.77 4.94 57.14
N GLY A 141 -27.56 5.24 57.58
CA GLY A 141 -26.51 4.24 57.78
C GLY A 141 -25.19 4.91 58.09
N THR A 142 -24.74 4.85 59.34
CA THR A 142 -23.49 5.47 59.78
C THR A 142 -22.31 4.82 59.05
N ILE A 143 -21.74 5.52 58.08
CA ILE A 143 -20.45 5.17 57.47
C ILE A 143 -19.40 5.95 58.24
N SER A 144 -18.42 5.27 58.81
CA SER A 144 -17.44 5.94 59.67
C SER A 144 -16.45 6.75 58.82
N ALA A 145 -15.95 7.87 59.36
CA ALA A 145 -15.14 8.83 58.59
C ALA A 145 -13.85 8.21 58.01
N ASP A 146 -13.35 7.16 58.65
CA ASP A 146 -12.24 6.31 58.24
C ASP A 146 -12.57 5.43 57.02
N GLU A 147 -13.81 4.92 56.89
CA GLU A 147 -14.25 4.18 55.69
C GLU A 147 -14.32 5.08 54.46
N ILE A 148 -14.79 6.33 54.63
CA ILE A 148 -14.80 7.34 53.56
C ILE A 148 -13.37 7.72 53.16
N ALA A 149 -12.47 7.85 54.14
CA ALA A 149 -11.06 8.12 53.90
C ALA A 149 -10.38 6.96 53.15
N TRP A 150 -10.69 5.71 53.52
CA TRP A 150 -10.22 4.50 52.85
C TRP A 150 -10.72 4.42 51.41
N CYS A 151 -12.02 4.65 51.17
CA CYS A 151 -12.59 4.70 49.82
C CYS A 151 -11.91 5.77 48.95
N ARG A 152 -11.68 6.96 49.50
CA ARG A 152 -10.97 8.05 48.79
C ARG A 152 -9.52 7.70 48.50
N ALA A 153 -8.82 7.05 49.43
CA ALA A 153 -7.45 6.62 49.26
C ALA A 153 -7.33 5.54 48.17
N LYS A 154 -8.25 4.56 48.17
CA LYS A 154 -8.31 3.48 47.18
C LYS A 154 -8.61 4.00 45.78
N ILE A 155 -9.57 4.91 45.62
CA ILE A 155 -9.83 5.54 44.32
C ILE A 155 -8.58 6.28 43.80
N LYS A 156 -7.85 6.98 44.68
CA LYS A 156 -6.61 7.65 44.29
C LYS A 156 -5.49 6.69 43.90
N SER A 157 -5.37 5.54 44.56
CA SER A 157 -4.38 4.52 44.15
C SER A 157 -4.73 3.94 42.79
N ASP A 158 -5.99 3.58 42.56
CA ASP A 158 -6.45 3.00 41.30
C ASP A 158 -6.26 3.99 40.14
N MET A 159 -6.49 5.29 40.38
CA MET A 159 -6.19 6.36 39.43
C MET A 159 -4.68 6.49 39.15
N ALA A 160 -3.83 6.38 40.18
CA ALA A 160 -2.38 6.44 40.01
C ALA A 160 -1.85 5.24 39.21
N GLU A 161 -2.42 4.06 39.41
CA GLU A 161 -2.11 2.85 38.64
C GLU A 161 -2.51 3.00 37.17
N GLN A 162 -3.70 3.53 36.88
CA GLN A 162 -4.14 3.81 35.50
C GLN A 162 -3.21 4.83 34.81
N GLN A 163 -2.85 5.92 35.49
CA GLN A 163 -1.91 6.91 34.97
C GLN A 163 -0.51 6.32 34.74
N ALA A 164 -0.08 5.35 35.54
CA ALA A 164 1.18 4.66 35.35
C ALA A 164 1.13 3.72 34.12
N LEU A 165 0.00 3.03 33.89
CA LEU A 165 -0.22 2.20 32.71
C LEU A 165 -0.25 3.03 31.42
N GLU A 166 -0.90 4.19 31.44
CA GLU A 166 -0.90 5.15 30.32
C GLU A 166 0.50 5.67 29.99
N LYS A 167 1.31 5.96 31.02
CA LYS A 167 2.69 6.43 30.82
C LYS A 167 3.62 5.33 30.29
N ASN A 168 3.34 4.06 30.62
CA ASN A 168 4.15 2.91 30.19
C ASN A 168 3.70 2.32 28.84
N LEU A 169 2.73 2.92 28.16
CA LEU A 169 2.27 2.51 26.83
C LEU A 169 3.34 2.83 25.78
N VAL A 170 4.07 1.79 25.34
CA VAL A 170 5.06 1.93 24.26
C VAL A 170 4.39 1.68 22.91
N ILE A 171 4.30 2.72 22.08
CA ILE A 171 3.78 2.60 20.71
C ILE A 171 4.79 1.79 19.88
N PRO A 172 4.41 0.64 19.30
CA PRO A 172 5.31 -0.17 18.50
C PRO A 172 5.69 0.57 17.21
N THR A 173 6.99 0.71 16.95
CA THR A 173 7.55 1.35 15.76
C THR A 173 8.21 0.34 14.81
N GLY A 174 8.55 0.78 13.60
CA GLY A 174 9.28 -0.02 12.61
C GLY A 174 8.50 -1.24 12.08
N TRP A 175 9.18 -2.38 11.93
CA TRP A 175 8.62 -3.62 11.35
C TRP A 175 7.43 -4.19 12.12
N LYS A 176 7.38 -4.00 13.45
CA LYS A 176 6.20 -4.39 14.25
C LYS A 176 4.96 -3.62 13.81
N ARG A 177 5.10 -2.34 13.46
CA ARG A 177 4.00 -1.52 12.94
C ARG A 177 3.57 -1.95 11.55
N VAL A 178 4.53 -2.34 10.70
CA VAL A 178 4.22 -2.92 9.38
C VAL A 178 3.44 -4.22 9.53
N LYS A 179 3.82 -5.09 10.48
CA LYS A 179 3.10 -6.35 10.76
C LYS A 179 1.70 -6.08 11.31
N GLN A 180 1.56 -5.21 12.31
CA GLN A 180 0.26 -4.80 12.86
C GLN A 180 -0.63 -4.13 11.81
N TRP A 181 -0.01 -3.38 10.90
CA TRP A 181 -0.68 -2.89 9.72
C TRP A 181 -1.20 -4.10 8.94
N PHE A 182 -0.40 -5.05 8.47
CA PHE A 182 -0.92 -6.25 7.78
C PHE A 182 -2.04 -6.99 8.55
N GLU A 183 -1.95 -7.11 9.88
CA GLU A 183 -2.95 -7.75 10.77
C GLU A 183 -4.24 -6.93 10.97
N GLY A 184 -4.29 -5.66 10.52
CA GLY A 184 -5.48 -4.82 10.63
C GLY A 184 -5.63 -4.11 12.00
N ILE A 185 -4.61 -4.12 12.85
CA ILE A 185 -4.66 -3.54 14.20
C ILE A 185 -4.46 -2.02 14.10
N SER A 186 -5.54 -1.26 14.30
CA SER A 186 -5.55 0.20 14.19
C SER A 186 -5.42 0.94 15.53
N TYR A 187 -5.74 0.31 16.67
CA TYR A 187 -5.65 0.91 18.00
C TYR A 187 -5.18 -0.07 19.09
N LEU A 188 -4.64 0.48 20.18
CA LEU A 188 -4.32 -0.24 21.41
C LEU A 188 -5.50 -0.07 22.37
N HIS A 189 -6.05 -1.16 22.90
CA HIS A 189 -7.16 -1.14 23.84
C HIS A 189 -6.64 -1.56 25.21
N VAL A 190 -6.57 -0.62 26.16
CA VAL A 190 -6.22 -0.90 27.54
C VAL A 190 -7.51 -1.08 28.32
N VAL A 191 -7.64 -2.20 29.03
CA VAL A 191 -8.78 -2.50 29.91
C VAL A 191 -8.23 -2.75 31.31
N ALA A 192 -8.93 -2.27 32.33
CA ALA A 192 -8.63 -2.63 33.70
C ALA A 192 -8.81 -4.15 33.90
N GLN A 193 -8.01 -4.78 34.77
CA GLN A 193 -8.12 -6.22 35.03
C GLN A 193 -9.46 -6.63 35.69
N HIS A 194 -10.17 -5.67 36.28
CA HIS A 194 -11.44 -5.88 36.95
C HIS A 194 -12.46 -4.80 36.54
N ASP A 195 -13.33 -5.11 35.59
CA ASP A 195 -14.55 -4.34 35.30
C ASP A 195 -15.74 -5.08 35.91
N GLY A 196 -16.25 -4.64 37.06
CA GLY A 196 -17.42 -5.23 37.70
C GLY A 196 -18.03 -4.32 38.75
N ALA A 197 -19.37 -4.28 38.83
CA ALA A 197 -20.08 -3.61 39.91
C ALA A 197 -19.86 -4.38 41.22
N LEU A 198 -19.46 -3.66 42.28
CA LEU A 198 -19.34 -4.21 43.63
C LEU A 198 -20.73 -4.63 44.13
N GLU A 199 -21.04 -5.91 44.07
CA GLU A 199 -22.35 -6.45 44.48
C GLU A 199 -22.51 -6.55 46.00
N ARG A 200 -21.42 -6.64 46.78
CA ARG A 200 -21.44 -6.47 48.24
C ARG A 200 -20.03 -6.39 48.82
N ILE A 201 -19.87 -5.65 49.91
CA ILE A 201 -18.72 -5.76 50.83
C ILE A 201 -19.34 -6.21 52.16
N ASP A 202 -18.92 -7.39 52.64
CA ASP A 202 -19.26 -7.91 53.97
C ASP A 202 -18.36 -7.28 55.04
#